data_AF-A0A9E0KM33-F1
#
_entry.id   AF-A0A9E0KM33-F1
#
_cell.length_a   1.000
_cell.length_b   1.000
_cell.length_c   1.000
_cell.angle_alpha   90.00
_cell.angle_beta   90.00
_cell.angle_gamma   90.00
#
_symmetry.space_group_name_H-M   'P 1'
#
loop_
_entity.id
_entity.type
_entity.pdbx_description
1 polymer ?
#
loop_
_entity_poly.entity_id
_entity_poly.type
_entity_poly.pdbx_seq_one_letter_code
_entity_poly.pdbx_strand_id
1 'polypeptide(L)'
;MDQLRPYRSFVSYIDCSRTYYAAQGYDKPYAWPHYDEVPFAPPAKPLSQCRVGLVTTAGLPKPADPMAAMLYRREMYAQPAWPPPASLYTDDLFWDKKATHTRDVDSFLPLTRLARAAAAGRIGSASPRFYGVPTDY
;
A
#
# COMPACT_ATOMS: atom_id res chain seq x y z
N MET A 1 8.45 2.51 -36.83
CA MET A 1 8.29 1.18 -36.19
C MET A 1 7.01 1.28 -35.39
N ASP A 2 5.90 0.75 -35.91
CA ASP A 2 4.57 0.99 -35.36
C ASP A 2 4.38 0.19 -34.07
N GLN A 3 4.37 0.89 -32.93
CA GLN A 3 4.05 0.31 -31.63
C GLN A 3 2.53 0.26 -31.45
N LEU A 4 1.86 -0.65 -32.18
CA LEU A 4 0.44 -0.90 -31.95
C LEU A 4 0.26 -1.68 -30.64
N ARG A 5 -0.58 -1.15 -29.74
CA ARG A 5 -1.00 -1.84 -28.51
C ARG A 5 -2.48 -2.24 -28.65
N PRO A 6 -2.79 -3.53 -28.88
CA PRO A 6 -4.16 -3.99 -29.13
C PRO A 6 -5.02 -4.08 -27.85
N TYR A 7 -4.43 -3.83 -26.68
CA TYR A 7 -5.10 -3.86 -25.38
C TYR A 7 -4.60 -2.74 -24.48
N ARG A 8 -5.44 -2.34 -23.51
CA ARG A 8 -5.04 -1.40 -22.45
C ARG A 8 -3.86 -1.97 -21.67
N SER A 9 -2.87 -1.13 -21.36
CA SER A 9 -1.73 -1.52 -20.53
C SER A 9 -1.99 -1.40 -19.02
N PHE A 10 -3.21 -1.00 -18.62
CA PHE A 10 -3.60 -0.85 -17.22
C PHE A 10 -5.09 -1.15 -17.05
N VAL A 11 -5.46 -1.56 -15.83
CA VAL A 11 -6.83 -1.80 -15.41
C VAL A 11 -7.40 -0.51 -14.81
N SER A 12 -8.58 -0.10 -15.26
CA SER A 12 -9.33 0.98 -14.61
C SER A 12 -10.07 0.39 -13.42
N TYR A 13 -9.45 0.40 -12.24
CA TYR A 13 -10.06 -0.17 -11.02
C TYR A 13 -11.41 0.49 -10.71
N ILE A 14 -11.55 1.78 -10.99
CA ILE A 14 -12.80 2.52 -10.82
C ILE A 14 -13.93 1.93 -11.69
N ASP A 15 -13.67 1.71 -12.98
CA ASP A 15 -14.65 1.12 -13.91
C ASP A 15 -14.95 -0.35 -13.55
N CYS A 16 -13.92 -1.10 -13.16
CA CYS A 16 -14.05 -2.47 -12.71
C CYS A 16 -14.94 -2.56 -11.46
N SER A 17 -14.71 -1.74 -10.44
CA SER A 17 -15.55 -1.67 -9.24
C SER A 17 -17.00 -1.30 -9.59
N ARG A 18 -17.20 -0.31 -10.45
CA ARG A 18 -18.54 0.08 -10.92
C ARG A 18 -19.29 -1.07 -11.58
N THR A 19 -18.62 -1.79 -12.48
CA THR A 19 -19.19 -2.94 -13.19
C THR A 19 -19.47 -4.09 -12.22
N TYR A 20 -18.54 -4.36 -11.30
CA TYR A 20 -18.67 -5.41 -10.29
C TYR A 20 -19.89 -5.20 -9.39
N TYR A 21 -20.08 -3.99 -8.83
CA TYR A 21 -21.25 -3.71 -8.00
C TYR A 21 -22.54 -3.68 -8.83
N ALA A 22 -22.55 -3.12 -10.04
CA ALA A 22 -23.74 -3.17 -10.90
C ALA A 22 -24.22 -4.61 -11.15
N ALA A 23 -23.29 -5.55 -11.35
CA ALA A 23 -23.61 -6.96 -11.54
C ALA A 23 -24.23 -7.65 -10.30
N GLN A 24 -24.15 -7.06 -9.10
CA GLN A 24 -24.80 -7.55 -7.89
C GLN A 24 -26.27 -7.11 -7.75
N GLY A 25 -26.81 -6.36 -8.72
CA GLY A 25 -28.20 -5.92 -8.72
C GLY A 25 -28.44 -4.58 -8.03
N TYR A 26 -27.40 -3.80 -7.76
CA TYR A 26 -27.58 -2.42 -7.31
C TYR A 26 -28.10 -1.54 -8.46
N ASP A 27 -29.28 -0.94 -8.29
CA ASP A 27 -29.93 -0.08 -9.30
C ASP A 27 -29.07 1.14 -9.71
N LYS A 28 -28.19 1.58 -8.81
CA LYS A 28 -27.20 2.62 -9.06
C LYS A 28 -25.82 1.99 -9.04
N PRO A 29 -25.13 1.91 -10.19
CA PRO A 29 -23.74 1.46 -10.20
C PRO A 29 -22.89 2.38 -9.31
N TYR A 30 -21.84 1.81 -8.72
CA TYR A 30 -20.96 2.54 -7.80
C TYR A 30 -20.52 3.88 -8.39
N ALA A 31 -20.72 4.94 -7.62
CA ALA A 31 -20.26 6.30 -7.87
C ALA A 31 -19.35 6.70 -6.70
N TRP A 32 -18.19 7.25 -7.03
CA TRP A 32 -17.20 7.67 -6.04
C TRP A 32 -17.31 9.18 -5.79
N PRO A 33 -16.95 9.64 -4.58
CA PRO A 33 -16.85 11.07 -4.31
C PRO A 33 -15.87 11.75 -5.29
N HIS A 34 -16.31 12.85 -5.89
CA HIS A 34 -15.48 13.72 -6.71
C HIS A 34 -15.63 15.14 -6.17
N TYR A 35 -14.51 15.75 -5.82
CA TYR A 35 -14.45 17.11 -5.30
C TYR A 35 -13.44 17.86 -6.15
N ASP A 36 -13.89 18.89 -6.88
CA ASP A 36 -13.01 19.75 -7.68
C ASP A 36 -12.03 20.52 -6.79
N GLU A 37 -12.49 20.85 -5.58
CA GLU A 37 -11.71 21.51 -4.54
C GLU A 37 -11.75 20.66 -3.27
N VAL A 38 -10.57 20.26 -2.81
CA VAL A 38 -10.38 19.62 -1.51
C VAL A 38 -9.41 20.49 -0.70
N PRO A 39 -9.71 20.82 0.56
CA PRO A 39 -8.80 21.58 1.39
C PRO A 39 -7.60 20.70 1.76
N PHE A 40 -6.59 20.66 0.90
CA PHE A 40 -5.29 20.13 1.25
C PHE A 40 -4.63 21.11 2.22
N ALA A 41 -4.45 20.68 3.47
CA ALA A 41 -3.64 21.42 4.42
C ALA A 41 -2.16 21.28 4.02
N PRO A 42 -1.46 22.38 3.65
CA PRO A 42 -0.04 22.29 3.38
C PRO A 42 0.70 21.88 4.66
N PRO A 43 1.80 21.10 4.57
CA PRO A 43 2.63 20.78 5.72
C PRO A 43 3.15 22.06 6.39
N ALA A 44 3.24 22.06 7.72
CA ALA A 44 3.71 23.22 8.50
C ALA A 44 5.17 23.63 8.22
N LYS A 45 5.95 22.77 7.54
CA LYS A 45 7.32 23.03 7.09
C LYS A 45 7.58 22.33 5.76
N PRO A 46 8.56 22.79 4.96
CA PRO A 46 8.94 22.14 3.71
C PRO A 46 9.25 20.66 3.89
N LEU A 47 8.94 19.82 2.90
CA LEU A 47 9.23 18.38 2.95
C LEU A 47 10.71 18.08 3.20
N SER A 48 11.61 18.90 2.64
CA SER A 48 13.06 18.84 2.87
C SER A 48 13.48 19.04 4.34
N GLN A 49 12.57 19.43 5.22
CA GLN A 49 12.76 19.53 6.66
C GLN A 49 11.90 18.53 7.45
N CYS A 50 11.10 17.71 6.77
CA CYS A 50 10.27 16.68 7.36
C CYS A 50 11.01 15.34 7.49
N ARG A 51 10.71 14.62 8.56
CA ARG A 51 10.97 13.18 8.64
C ARG A 51 9.71 12.47 8.16
N VAL A 52 9.83 11.60 7.16
CA VAL A 52 8.70 10.87 6.58
C VAL A 52 8.84 9.38 6.89
N GLY A 53 7.76 8.76 7.37
CA GLY A 53 7.68 7.32 7.62
C GLY A 53 6.54 6.70 6.82
N LEU A 54 6.60 5.37 6.64
CA LEU A 54 5.53 4.60 6.00
C LEU A 54 4.73 3.84 7.06
N VAL A 55 3.43 3.73 6.80
CA VAL A 55 2.49 2.92 7.57
C VAL A 55 1.91 1.86 6.63
N THR A 56 1.75 0.64 7.10
CA THR A 56 1.16 -0.47 6.34
C THR A 56 0.10 -1.20 7.18
N THR A 57 -0.88 -1.78 6.51
CA THR A 57 -1.87 -2.68 7.13
C THR A 57 -1.44 -4.16 7.06
N ALA A 58 -0.36 -4.46 6.33
CA ALA A 58 0.20 -5.81 6.23
C ALA A 58 0.72 -6.29 7.59
N GLY A 59 0.52 -7.57 7.88
CA GLY A 59 1.02 -8.21 9.08
C GLY A 59 2.51 -8.52 8.98
N LEU A 60 3.13 -8.87 10.11
CA LEU A 60 4.44 -9.50 10.08
C LEU A 60 4.28 -10.97 9.64
N PRO A 61 5.31 -11.58 9.02
CA PRO A 61 5.29 -13.00 8.70
C PRO A 61 4.89 -13.85 9.92
N LYS A 62 4.00 -14.82 9.72
CA LYS A 62 3.61 -15.76 10.76
C LYS A 62 4.82 -16.60 11.20
N PRO A 63 4.88 -17.03 12.47
CA PRO A 63 5.84 -18.03 12.92
C PRO A 63 5.80 -19.28 12.03
N ALA A 64 6.94 -19.93 11.82
CA ALA A 64 7.01 -21.18 11.05
C ALA A 64 6.35 -22.37 11.79
N ASP A 65 6.30 -22.31 13.12
CA ASP A 65 5.62 -23.30 13.95
C ASP A 65 4.09 -23.22 13.76
N PRO A 66 3.41 -24.30 13.36
CA PRO A 66 1.97 -24.28 13.08
C PRO A 66 1.10 -23.89 14.27
N MET A 67 1.48 -24.29 15.49
CA MET A 67 0.71 -23.97 16.69
C MET A 67 0.83 -22.47 17.01
N ALA A 68 2.04 -21.92 16.95
CA ALA A 68 2.27 -20.49 17.09
C ALA A 68 1.61 -19.67 15.96
N ALA A 69 1.58 -20.20 14.73
CA ALA A 69 0.89 -19.56 13.61
C ALA A 69 -0.63 -19.50 13.80
N MET A 70 -1.23 -20.51 14.44
CA MET A 70 -2.66 -20.53 14.77
C MET A 70 -3.03 -19.50 15.85
N LEU A 71 -2.11 -19.24 16.79
CA LEU A 71 -2.27 -18.26 17.86
C LEU A 71 -1.81 -16.84 17.46
N TYR A 72 -1.31 -16.66 16.24
CA TYR A 72 -0.78 -15.39 15.77
C TYR A 72 -1.88 -14.33 15.71
N ARG A 73 -1.69 -13.25 16.48
CA ARG A 73 -2.58 -12.08 16.46
C ARG A 73 -1.95 -10.94 15.67
N ARG A 74 -2.81 -10.22 14.95
CA ARG A 74 -2.42 -8.99 14.26
C ARG A 74 -2.32 -7.89 15.30
N GLU A 75 -1.11 -7.46 15.59
CA GLU A 75 -0.84 -6.40 16.54
C GLU A 75 -0.22 -5.20 15.85
N MET A 76 -0.42 -4.00 16.41
CA MET A 76 0.32 -2.83 15.98
C MET A 76 1.81 -3.08 16.20
N TYR A 77 2.62 -2.71 15.23
CA TYR A 77 4.07 -2.94 15.32
C TYR A 77 4.86 -1.77 14.78
N ALA A 78 6.13 -1.70 15.17
CA ALA A 78 7.10 -0.80 14.57
C ALA A 78 8.40 -1.56 14.34
N GLN A 79 8.89 -1.61 13.11
CA GLN A 79 10.08 -2.37 12.73
C GLN A 79 11.12 -1.45 12.09
N PRO A 80 12.42 -1.78 12.13
CA PRO A 80 13.45 -1.03 11.42
C PRO A 80 13.08 -0.87 9.94
N ALA A 81 13.25 0.34 9.41
CA ALA A 81 13.05 0.62 7.98
C ALA A 81 14.23 0.13 7.12
N TRP A 82 15.38 -0.17 7.75
CA TRP A 82 16.58 -0.64 7.08
C TRP A 82 17.28 -1.75 7.89
N PRO A 83 17.70 -2.86 7.25
CA PRO A 83 17.33 -3.25 5.88
C PRO A 83 15.80 -3.44 5.75
N PRO A 84 15.21 -3.19 4.58
CA PRO A 84 13.77 -3.40 4.39
C PRO A 84 13.41 -4.89 4.58
N PRO A 85 12.20 -5.20 5.07
CA PRO A 85 11.77 -6.58 5.26
C PRO A 85 11.69 -7.31 3.91
N ALA A 86 12.11 -8.58 3.90
CA ALA A 86 12.06 -9.41 2.68
C ALA A 86 10.63 -9.82 2.32
N SER A 87 9.72 -9.89 3.29
CA SER A 87 8.31 -10.19 3.10
C SER A 87 7.45 -9.63 4.24
N LEU A 88 6.15 -9.50 3.98
CA LEU A 88 5.11 -9.20 4.96
C LEU A 88 3.95 -10.16 4.74
N TYR A 89 3.15 -10.38 5.78
CA TYR A 89 1.96 -11.20 5.69
C TYR A 89 0.81 -10.40 5.09
N THR A 90 0.32 -10.86 3.93
CA THR A 90 -0.71 -10.17 3.13
C THR A 90 -1.86 -11.08 2.72
N ASP A 91 -1.88 -12.34 3.18
CA ASP A 91 -2.80 -13.35 2.66
C ASP A 91 -4.25 -13.11 3.06
N ASP A 92 -4.45 -12.49 4.22
CA ASP A 92 -5.75 -12.07 4.77
C ASP A 92 -6.18 -10.68 4.29
N LEU A 93 -5.34 -9.99 3.51
CA LEU A 93 -5.66 -8.69 2.94
C LEU A 93 -6.32 -8.81 1.57
N PHE A 94 -7.12 -7.80 1.25
CA PHE A 94 -7.77 -7.67 -0.05
C PHE A 94 -6.87 -6.92 -1.04
N TRP A 95 -6.31 -7.65 -1.99
CA TRP A 95 -5.58 -7.15 -3.16
C TRP A 95 -5.81 -8.11 -4.33
N ASP A 96 -5.55 -7.67 -5.55
CA ASP A 96 -5.79 -8.50 -6.74
C ASP A 96 -4.76 -9.63 -6.87
N LYS A 97 -5.12 -10.81 -6.37
CA LYS A 97 -4.27 -12.02 -6.37
C LYS A 97 -4.04 -12.64 -7.75
N LYS A 98 -4.72 -12.15 -8.80
CA LYS A 98 -4.54 -12.61 -10.19
C LYS A 98 -3.66 -11.66 -10.99
N ALA A 99 -3.87 -10.36 -10.82
CA ALA A 99 -3.16 -9.33 -11.57
C ALA A 99 -1.75 -9.04 -11.03
N THR A 100 -1.49 -9.30 -9.75
CA THR A 100 -0.19 -9.00 -9.12
C THR A 100 0.21 -10.03 -8.06
N HIS A 101 1.32 -9.78 -7.37
CA HIS A 101 1.81 -10.55 -6.23
C HIS A 101 2.52 -9.63 -5.21
N THR A 102 2.69 -10.10 -3.98
CA THR A 102 3.36 -9.35 -2.90
C THR A 102 4.82 -9.76 -2.66
N ARG A 103 5.44 -10.48 -3.62
CA ARG A 103 6.86 -10.88 -3.55
C ARG A 103 7.84 -9.70 -3.67
N ASP A 104 7.41 -8.58 -4.23
CA ASP A 104 8.17 -7.32 -4.24
C ASP A 104 7.59 -6.39 -3.18
N VAL A 105 8.27 -6.29 -2.03
CA VAL A 105 7.82 -5.44 -0.92
C VAL A 105 7.82 -3.96 -1.30
N ASP A 106 8.76 -3.51 -2.13
CA ASP A 106 8.84 -2.10 -2.54
C ASP A 106 7.66 -1.67 -3.41
N SER A 107 6.86 -2.63 -3.94
CA SER A 107 5.64 -2.33 -4.70
C SER A 107 4.48 -1.84 -3.82
N PHE A 108 4.46 -2.19 -2.52
CA PHE A 108 3.37 -1.83 -1.59
C PHE A 108 3.85 -1.20 -0.26
N LEU A 109 5.13 -1.33 0.06
CA LEU A 109 5.80 -0.66 1.18
C LEU A 109 7.18 -0.14 0.71
N PRO A 110 7.23 0.99 -0.02
CA PRO A 110 8.40 1.45 -0.77
C PRO A 110 9.51 2.08 0.10
N LEU A 111 10.05 1.33 1.06
CA LEU A 111 11.09 1.80 2.00
C LEU A 111 12.38 2.17 1.29
N THR A 112 12.79 1.44 0.25
CA THR A 112 13.98 1.79 -0.52
C THR A 112 13.77 3.11 -1.27
N ARG A 113 12.57 3.35 -1.81
CA ARG A 113 12.25 4.61 -2.49
C ARG A 113 12.21 5.78 -1.52
N LEU A 114 11.68 5.56 -0.31
CA LEU A 114 11.70 6.55 0.75
C LEU A 114 13.14 6.92 1.14
N ALA A 115 14.01 5.92 1.32
CA ALA A 115 15.43 6.15 1.60
C ALA A 115 16.12 6.94 0.48
N ARG A 116 15.85 6.62 -0.80
CA ARG A 116 16.36 7.38 -1.95
C ARG A 116 15.84 8.82 -1.98
N ALA A 117 14.58 9.06 -1.62
CA ALA A 117 14.02 10.40 -1.54
C ALA A 117 14.71 11.25 -0.47
N ALA A 118 15.09 10.66 0.66
CA ALA A 118 15.90 11.32 1.68
C ALA A 118 17.32 11.61 1.17
N ALA A 119 17.99 10.63 0.54
CA ALA A 119 19.32 10.82 -0.03
C ALA A 119 19.36 11.92 -1.11
N ALA A 120 18.27 12.09 -1.85
CA ALA A 120 18.12 13.15 -2.85
C ALA A 120 17.68 14.52 -2.27
N GLY A 121 17.54 14.65 -0.95
CA GLY A 121 17.12 15.89 -0.29
C GLY A 121 15.66 16.30 -0.53
N ARG A 122 14.84 15.43 -1.15
CA ARG A 122 13.39 15.69 -1.35
C ARG A 122 12.64 15.73 -0.03
N ILE A 123 13.11 14.93 0.94
CA ILE A 123 12.65 14.93 2.32
C ILE A 123 13.86 15.12 3.24
N GLY A 124 13.64 15.65 4.44
CA GLY A 124 14.72 15.88 5.41
C GLY A 124 15.34 14.57 5.91
N SER A 125 14.52 13.57 6.22
CA SER A 125 15.00 12.22 6.47
C SER A 125 13.91 11.17 6.26
N ALA A 126 14.30 9.93 5.98
CA ALA A 126 13.42 8.79 6.19
C ALA A 126 13.29 8.52 7.70
N SER A 127 12.15 7.97 8.12
CA SER A 127 11.96 7.44 9.47
C SER A 127 12.86 6.21 9.66
N PRO A 128 13.50 6.03 10.83
CA PRO A 128 14.28 4.83 11.12
C PRO A 128 13.40 3.58 11.24
N ARG A 129 12.08 3.75 11.40
CA ARG A 129 11.09 2.67 11.54
C ARG A 129 9.93 2.86 10.57
N PHE A 130 9.33 1.75 10.17
CA PHE A 130 7.99 1.72 9.58
C PHE A 130 7.01 1.14 10.59
N TYR A 131 5.72 1.42 10.38
CA TYR A 131 4.67 1.11 11.35
C TYR A 131 3.60 0.22 10.72
N GLY A 132 3.21 -0.82 11.44
CA GLY A 132 2.08 -1.66 11.11
C GLY A 132 0.85 -1.23 11.88
N VAL A 133 -0.24 -0.97 11.18
CA VAL A 133 -1.57 -0.73 11.74
C VAL A 133 -2.51 -1.72 11.06
N PRO A 134 -2.53 -2.98 11.49
CA PRO A 134 -3.39 -3.99 10.89
C PRO A 134 -4.88 -3.65 11.08
N THR A 135 -5.71 -4.10 10.15
CA THR A 135 -7.16 -3.93 10.20
C THR A 135 -7.85 -5.19 10.72
N ASP A 136 -8.77 -5.03 11.67
CA ASP A 136 -9.71 -6.05 12.09
C ASP A 136 -10.97 -5.93 11.21
N TYR A 137 -11.17 -6.85 10.28
CA TYR A 137 -12.39 -6.99 9.48
C TYR A 137 -13.04 -8.34 9.77
#